data_AF-A0A2M7KUY9-F1
#
_entry.id   AF-A0A2M7KUY9-F1
#
_cell.length_a   1.000
_cell.length_b   1.000
_cell.length_c   1.000
_cell.angle_alpha   90.00
_cell.angle_beta   90.00
_cell.angle_gamma   90.00
#
_symmetry.space_group_name_H-M   'P 1'
#
loop_
_entity.id
_entity.type
_entity.pdbx_description
1 polymer ?
#
loop_
_entity_poly.entity_id
_entity_poly.type
_entity_poly.pdbx_seq_one_letter_code
_entity_poly.pdbx_strand_id
1 'polypeptide(L)'
;ADMLSDRDIPVFVHMDGDLKPLWKAIGESKVRGIDSFSPTPDNDTSVGEAARLWPEMRLWVNFPSSVHARKPEVIYAQTAKMLEEAGDTGRLQIQVSENPPPGAWRVSYPEIVRALADFSAST
;
A
#
# COMPACT_ATOMS: atom_id res chain seq x y z
N ALA A 1 1.73 2.35 -20.80
CA ALA A 1 1.30 0.94 -20.65
C ALA A 1 0.75 0.35 -21.96
N ASP A 2 0.20 1.15 -22.88
CA ASP A 2 -0.37 0.65 -24.15
C ASP A 2 0.55 -0.25 -24.97
N MET A 3 1.82 0.10 -25.10
CA MET A 3 2.78 -0.71 -25.88
C MET A 3 2.99 -2.13 -25.32
N LEU A 4 2.69 -2.33 -24.03
CA LEU A 4 2.87 -3.61 -23.33
C LEU A 4 1.54 -4.31 -23.03
N SER A 5 0.39 -3.67 -23.24
CA SER A 5 -0.92 -4.23 -22.88
C SER A 5 -1.24 -5.51 -23.64
N ASP A 6 -0.76 -5.62 -24.87
CA ASP A 6 -1.09 -6.74 -25.75
C ASP A 6 -0.24 -7.99 -25.44
N ARG A 7 0.73 -7.86 -24.52
CA ARG A 7 1.64 -8.94 -24.11
C ARG A 7 1.32 -9.53 -22.73
N ASP A 8 0.25 -9.05 -22.09
CA ASP A 8 -0.13 -9.43 -20.71
C ASP A 8 1.01 -9.26 -19.68
N ILE A 9 1.87 -8.26 -19.90
CA ILE A 9 2.94 -7.90 -18.96
C ILE A 9 2.47 -6.69 -18.15
N PRO A 10 2.25 -6.83 -16.83
CA PRO A 10 1.79 -5.70 -16.02
C PRO A 10 2.88 -4.65 -15.91
N VAL A 11 2.52 -3.40 -16.18
CA VAL A 11 3.36 -2.24 -15.92
C VAL A 11 3.07 -1.74 -14.51
N PHE A 12 4.13 -1.60 -13.72
CA PHE A 12 4.12 -0.96 -12.42
C PHE A 12 4.66 0.47 -12.55
N VAL A 13 3.99 1.41 -11.90
CA VAL A 13 4.40 2.82 -11.88
C VAL A 13 4.50 3.27 -10.44
N HIS A 14 5.64 3.85 -10.08
CA HIS A 14 5.84 4.50 -8.79
C HIS A 14 4.91 5.71 -8.67
N MET A 15 3.99 5.69 -7.70
CA MET A 15 3.02 6.78 -7.48
C MET A 15 2.96 7.16 -6.01
N ASP A 16 3.85 8.06 -5.61
CA ASP A 16 3.88 8.67 -4.28
C ASP A 16 3.20 10.06 -4.30
N GLY A 17 2.70 10.50 -3.14
CA GLY A 17 2.03 11.77 -2.96
C GLY A 17 0.49 11.70 -2.96
N ASP A 18 -0.13 12.87 -3.05
CA ASP A 18 -1.59 13.01 -3.06
C ASP A 18 -2.16 12.63 -4.43
N LEU A 19 -2.90 11.52 -4.47
CA LEU A 19 -3.39 10.91 -5.71
C LEU A 19 -4.81 11.30 -6.05
N LYS A 20 -5.60 11.93 -5.15
CA LYS A 20 -7.00 12.32 -5.45
C LYS A 20 -7.17 13.08 -6.76
N PRO A 21 -6.33 14.08 -7.09
CA PRO A 21 -6.45 14.80 -8.36
C PRO A 21 -6.27 13.90 -9.60
N LEU A 22 -5.58 12.77 -9.44
CA LEU A 22 -5.24 11.84 -10.52
C LEU A 22 -6.10 10.58 -10.52
N TRP A 23 -7.03 10.40 -9.59
CA TRP A 23 -7.81 9.16 -9.45
C TRP A 23 -8.47 8.68 -10.75
N LYS A 24 -9.10 9.62 -11.46
CA LYS A 24 -9.73 9.35 -12.75
C LYS A 24 -8.71 8.91 -13.79
N ALA A 25 -7.62 9.65 -13.94
CA ALA A 25 -6.59 9.37 -14.93
C ALA A 25 -5.87 8.04 -14.67
N ILE A 26 -5.60 7.72 -13.40
CA ILE A 26 -5.03 6.43 -12.99
C ILE A 26 -5.99 5.29 -13.36
N GLY A 27 -7.27 5.42 -13.03
CA GLY A 27 -8.29 4.41 -13.33
C GLY A 27 -8.56 4.20 -14.82
N GLU A 28 -8.46 5.25 -15.63
CA GLU A 28 -8.59 5.18 -17.09
C GLU A 28 -7.33 4.63 -17.78
N SER A 29 -6.21 4.53 -17.07
CA SER A 29 -4.95 4.05 -17.63
C SER A 29 -4.90 2.53 -17.80
N LYS A 30 -3.97 2.07 -18.64
CA LYS A 30 -3.62 0.64 -18.75
C LYS A 30 -2.59 0.16 -17.71
N VAL A 31 -2.29 0.97 -16.69
CA VAL A 31 -1.42 0.54 -15.57
C VAL A 31 -2.16 -0.54 -14.78
N ARG A 32 -1.43 -1.58 -14.35
CA ARG A 32 -1.99 -2.71 -13.59
C ARG A 32 -1.22 -2.96 -12.28
N GLY A 33 -0.26 -2.10 -11.96
CA GLY A 33 0.45 -2.10 -10.71
C GLY A 33 0.80 -0.67 -10.30
N ILE A 34 0.55 -0.34 -9.04
CA ILE A 34 1.08 0.87 -8.42
C ILE A 34 2.22 0.43 -7.51
N ASP A 35 3.38 1.05 -7.69
CA ASP A 35 4.56 0.86 -6.84
C ASP A 35 4.67 2.00 -5.84
N SER A 36 5.12 1.70 -4.61
CA SER A 36 5.40 2.69 -3.58
C SER A 36 4.26 3.67 -3.30
N PHE A 37 3.01 3.20 -3.42
CA PHE A 37 1.84 4.03 -3.10
C PHE A 37 1.87 4.42 -1.63
N SER A 38 1.96 5.72 -1.33
CA SER A 38 1.85 6.24 0.03
C SER A 38 0.40 6.46 0.41
N PRO A 39 -0.16 5.69 1.35
CA PRO A 39 -1.56 5.83 1.73
C PRO A 39 -1.72 6.84 2.87
N THR A 40 -2.96 7.09 3.28
CA THR A 40 -3.25 7.70 4.59
C THR A 40 -2.52 6.94 5.72
N PRO A 41 -2.01 7.62 6.76
CA PRO A 41 -2.24 9.04 7.09
C PRO A 41 -1.30 10.04 6.39
N ASP A 42 -0.29 9.59 5.66
CA ASP A 42 0.74 10.50 5.12
C ASP A 42 0.25 11.22 3.86
N ASN A 43 -0.64 10.58 3.09
CA ASN A 43 -1.23 11.13 1.88
C ASN A 43 -2.75 10.94 1.81
N ASP A 44 -3.35 11.53 0.78
CA ASP A 44 -4.78 11.76 0.70
C ASP A 44 -5.64 10.56 0.29
N THR A 45 -5.04 9.44 -0.11
CA THR A 45 -5.75 8.25 -0.62
C THR A 45 -5.51 7.08 0.33
N SER A 46 -6.57 6.42 0.81
CA SER A 46 -6.44 5.22 1.66
C SER A 46 -6.23 3.95 0.83
N VAL A 47 -5.79 2.87 1.49
CA VAL A 47 -5.67 1.56 0.83
C VAL A 47 -7.04 1.06 0.35
N GLY A 48 -8.08 1.22 1.17
CA GLY A 48 -9.44 0.84 0.80
C GLY A 48 -10.03 1.69 -0.33
N GLU A 49 -9.70 2.98 -0.38
CA GLU A 49 -10.07 3.84 -1.52
C GLU A 49 -9.40 3.35 -2.81
N ALA A 50 -8.09 3.10 -2.77
CA ALA A 50 -7.33 2.58 -3.90
C ALA A 50 -7.88 1.22 -4.38
N ALA A 51 -8.13 0.27 -3.46
CA ALA A 51 -8.66 -1.05 -3.79
C ALA A 51 -10.06 -0.99 -4.42
N ARG A 52 -10.91 -0.05 -4.00
CA ARG A 52 -12.25 0.17 -4.56
C ARG A 52 -12.22 0.88 -5.91
N LEU A 53 -11.38 1.92 -6.05
CA LEU A 53 -11.30 2.75 -7.26
C LEU A 53 -10.56 2.04 -8.39
N TRP A 54 -9.58 1.20 -8.06
CA TRP A 54 -8.73 0.51 -9.02
C TRP A 54 -8.71 -1.01 -8.76
N PRO A 55 -9.86 -1.69 -8.87
CA PRO A 55 -10.00 -3.10 -8.45
C PRO A 55 -9.09 -4.07 -9.23
N GLU A 56 -8.67 -3.70 -10.44
CA GLU A 56 -7.79 -4.48 -11.31
C GLU A 56 -6.29 -4.25 -11.06
N MET A 57 -5.92 -3.28 -10.20
CA MET A 57 -4.52 -2.95 -9.94
C MET A 57 -3.96 -3.77 -8.77
N ARG A 58 -2.69 -4.18 -8.91
CA ARG A 58 -1.87 -4.62 -7.77
C ARG A 58 -1.38 -3.38 -7.04
N LEU A 59 -1.60 -3.35 -5.73
CA LEU A 59 -1.28 -2.22 -4.88
C LEU A 59 -0.04 -2.58 -4.07
N TRP A 60 1.11 -2.03 -4.46
CA TRP A 60 2.31 -2.08 -3.64
C TRP A 60 2.39 -0.77 -2.87
N VAL A 61 2.13 -0.89 -1.57
CA VAL A 61 1.85 0.22 -0.67
C VAL A 61 3.05 0.45 0.21
N ASN A 62 3.62 1.65 0.15
CA ASN A 62 4.61 2.07 1.12
C ASN A 62 3.93 2.15 2.50
N PHE A 63 4.51 1.52 3.51
CA PHE A 63 4.05 1.70 4.88
C PHE A 63 4.22 3.18 5.26
N PRO A 64 3.20 3.85 5.81
CA PRO A 64 3.29 5.27 6.13
C PRO A 64 4.52 5.61 6.99
N SER A 65 5.44 6.38 6.43
CA SER A 65 6.71 6.75 7.05
C SER A 65 6.53 7.43 8.40
N SER A 66 5.50 8.25 8.57
CA SER A 66 5.22 8.91 9.87
C SER A 66 4.85 7.92 10.98
N VAL A 67 4.34 6.75 10.61
CA VAL A 67 3.85 5.74 11.55
C VAL A 67 5.00 4.92 12.13
N HIS A 68 6.14 4.80 11.44
CA HIS A 68 7.33 4.13 11.98
C HIS A 68 7.82 4.71 13.32
N ALA A 69 7.56 5.99 13.59
CA ALA A 69 7.95 6.66 14.83
C ALA A 69 6.92 6.53 15.97
N ARG A 70 5.82 5.80 15.76
CA ARG A 70 4.72 5.67 16.73
C ARG A 70 4.95 4.49 17.67
N LYS A 71 4.06 4.38 18.67
CA LYS A 71 4.09 3.26 19.62
C LYS A 71 3.78 1.93 18.91
N PRO A 72 4.30 0.79 19.39
CA PRO A 72 4.09 -0.52 18.76
C PRO A 72 2.62 -0.82 18.42
N GLU A 73 1.71 -0.49 19.33
CA GLU A 73 0.27 -0.78 19.18
C GLU A 73 -0.35 0.03 18.04
N VAL A 74 0.16 1.24 17.79
CA VAL A 74 -0.29 2.10 16.68
C VAL A 74 0.23 1.57 15.34
N ILE A 75 1.47 1.06 15.30
CA ILE A 75 2.05 0.46 14.10
C ILE A 75 1.29 -0.80 13.70
N TYR A 76 1.02 -1.67 14.68
CA TYR A 76 0.20 -2.85 14.47
C TYR A 76 -1.20 -2.47 13.98
N ALA A 77 -1.89 -1.55 14.67
CA ALA A 77 -3.25 -1.16 14.32
C ALA A 77 -3.33 -0.52 12.93
N GLN A 78 -2.34 0.28 12.53
CA GLN A 78 -2.27 0.84 11.19
C GLN A 78 -2.10 -0.27 10.14
N THR A 79 -1.21 -1.24 10.39
CA THR A 79 -1.00 -2.38 9.48
C THR A 79 -2.28 -3.21 9.34
N ALA A 80 -2.91 -3.56 10.47
CA ALA A 80 -4.16 -4.32 10.50
C ALA A 80 -5.27 -3.60 9.73
N LYS A 81 -5.44 -2.29 9.96
CA LYS A 81 -6.40 -1.46 9.23
C LYS A 81 -6.15 -1.49 7.72
N MET A 82 -4.91 -1.37 7.27
CA MET A 82 -4.57 -1.41 5.84
C MET A 82 -4.93 -2.76 5.21
N LEU A 83 -4.70 -3.86 5.94
CA LEU A 83 -5.06 -5.22 5.50
C LEU A 83 -6.57 -5.41 5.42
N GLU A 84 -7.30 -5.00 6.47
CA GLU A 84 -8.77 -5.03 6.51
C GLU A 84 -9.39 -4.19 5.38
N GLU A 85 -8.88 -3.00 5.13
CA GLU A 85 -9.35 -2.12 4.05
C GLU A 85 -9.14 -2.71 2.65
N ALA A 86 -8.00 -3.38 2.42
CA ALA A 86 -7.73 -4.05 1.15
C ALA A 86 -8.53 -5.34 0.97
N GLY A 87 -8.84 -6.03 2.06
CA GLY A 87 -9.44 -7.35 2.07
C GLY A 87 -8.55 -8.44 1.44
N ASP A 88 -9.10 -9.65 1.32
CA ASP A 88 -8.40 -10.80 0.75
C ASP A 88 -8.44 -10.81 -0.79
N THR A 89 -7.92 -9.75 -1.40
CA THR A 89 -7.93 -9.59 -2.86
C THR A 89 -6.78 -10.31 -3.56
N GLY A 90 -5.76 -10.75 -2.81
CA GLY A 90 -4.49 -11.24 -3.35
C GLY A 90 -3.67 -10.18 -4.11
N ARG A 91 -4.04 -8.89 -4.01
CA ARG A 91 -3.44 -7.79 -4.80
C ARG A 91 -2.68 -6.76 -3.98
N LEU A 92 -2.76 -6.82 -2.65
CA LEU A 92 -2.03 -5.94 -1.76
C LEU A 92 -0.64 -6.51 -1.43
N GLN A 93 0.38 -5.63 -1.45
CA GLN A 93 1.68 -5.86 -0.85
C GLN A 93 2.07 -4.62 -0.03
N ILE A 94 2.51 -4.80 1.21
CA ILE A 94 3.09 -3.72 2.01
C ILE A 94 4.61 -3.71 1.79
N GLN A 95 5.16 -2.54 1.51
CA GLN A 95 6.57 -2.26 1.29
C GLN A 95 7.09 -1.28 2.35
N VAL A 96 8.39 -1.27 2.57
CA VAL A 96 9.09 -0.13 3.18
C VAL A 96 10.00 0.42 2.09
N SER A 97 9.54 1.47 1.43
CA SER A 97 10.22 2.07 0.25
C SER A 97 11.09 3.28 0.61
N GLU A 98 10.97 3.76 1.85
CA GLU A 98 11.72 4.88 2.40
C GLU A 98 12.52 4.46 3.65
N ASN A 99 13.48 5.29 4.03
CA ASN A 99 14.25 5.05 5.26
C ASN A 99 13.45 5.48 6.49
N PRO A 100 13.09 4.57 7.40
CA PRO A 100 12.52 4.96 8.69
C PRO A 100 13.58 5.71 9.52
N PRO A 101 13.17 6.49 10.54
CA PRO A 101 14.10 7.11 11.48
C PRO A 101 15.10 6.09 12.06
N PRO A 102 16.37 6.47 12.29
CA PRO A 102 17.39 5.54 12.76
C PRO A 102 16.94 4.73 13.99
N GLY A 103 16.95 3.41 13.85
CA GLY A 103 16.59 2.47 14.92
C GLY A 103 15.09 2.19 15.07
N ALA A 104 14.19 2.97 14.46
CA ALA A 104 12.74 2.77 14.55
C ALA A 104 12.30 1.40 13.97
N TRP A 105 13.01 0.90 12.96
CA TRP A 105 12.75 -0.41 12.36
C TRP A 105 12.72 -1.57 13.37
N ARG A 106 13.49 -1.47 14.47
CA ARG A 106 13.55 -2.53 15.50
C ARG A 106 12.22 -2.75 16.20
N VAL A 107 11.39 -1.71 16.25
CA VAL A 107 10.04 -1.76 16.80
C VAL A 107 9.03 -1.90 15.67
N SER A 108 9.21 -1.13 14.59
CA SER A 108 8.19 -1.06 13.56
C SER A 108 8.04 -2.34 12.74
N TYR A 109 9.13 -2.95 12.29
CA TYR A 109 9.04 -4.10 11.38
C TYR A 109 8.42 -5.33 12.07
N PRO A 110 8.77 -5.65 13.33
CA PRO A 110 8.09 -6.72 14.06
C PRO A 110 6.58 -6.54 14.16
N GLU A 111 6.09 -5.32 14.42
CA GLU A 111 4.65 -5.07 14.53
C GLU A 111 3.93 -5.16 13.17
N ILE A 112 4.57 -4.73 12.08
CA ILE A 112 4.06 -4.93 10.71
C ILE A 112 3.95 -6.43 10.40
N VAL A 113 5.02 -7.19 10.67
CA VAL A 113 5.05 -8.65 10.45
C VAL A 113 4.02 -9.37 11.32
N ARG A 114 3.85 -8.95 12.58
CA ARG A 114 2.86 -9.51 13.49
C ARG A 114 1.44 -9.34 12.94
N ALA A 115 1.08 -8.14 12.50
CA ALA A 115 -0.23 -7.88 11.89
C ALA A 115 -0.46 -8.70 10.62
N LEU A 116 0.55 -8.87 9.77
CA LEU A 116 0.47 -9.73 8.57
C LEU A 116 0.21 -11.20 8.94
N ALA A 117 0.92 -11.72 9.94
CA ALA A 117 0.76 -13.10 10.41
C ALA A 117 -0.63 -13.33 11.02
N ASP A 118 -1.09 -12.41 11.87
CA ASP A 118 -2.40 -12.49 12.52
C ASP A 118 -3.55 -12.42 11.49
N PHE A 119 -3.45 -11.52 10.50
CA PHE A 119 -4.43 -11.41 9.41
C PHE A 119 -4.49 -12.69 8.57
N SER A 120 -3.32 -13.24 8.19
CA SER A 120 -3.25 -14.50 7.42
C SER A 120 -3.79 -15.71 8.18
N ALA A 121 -3.76 -15.71 9.51
CA ALA A 121 -4.33 -16.78 10.32
C ALA A 121 -5.86 -16.69 10.45
N SER A 122 -6.43 -15.51 10.17
CA SER A 122 -7.86 -15.21 10.31
C SER A 122 -8.67 -15.32 9.01
N THR A 123 -7.98 -15.51 7.88
CA THR A 123 -8.55 -15.57 6.52
C THR A 123 -8.48 -16.99 5.99
#